data_AF-A0A1C3VYT7-F1
#
_entry.id   AF-A0A1C3VYT7-F1
#
_cell.length_a   1.000
_cell.length_b   1.000
_cell.length_c   1.000
_cell.angle_alpha   90.00
_cell.angle_beta   90.00
_cell.angle_gamma   90.00
#
_symmetry.space_group_name_H-M   'P 1'
#
loop_
_entity.id
_entity.type
_entity.pdbx_description
1 polymer ?
#
loop_
_entity_poly.entity_id
_entity_poly.type
_entity_poly.pdbx_seq_one_letter_code
_entity_poly.pdbx_strand_id
1 'polypeptide(L)'
;MFKQTLSIARRNMAFYATFILCSVGASIFDEYSGGSASAGATFILMSILSMNVQNSVLRDQNFTAAAKGRKLPFAGYMFRSVALTLGGFMIMLPILVILLKLNDLGKAYVGLWATLAFLVTLTIVFSLFGTWLPARLHGTNASIGDALRRGLKRFPSTASLIFLGLAVPLVAGVIVGILASSVRGTDLIVNGQLNIPVVVASLVSNALQMIGWTYVSVLLARRYMVAEHIEPPPSTELLTALT
;
A
#
# COMPACT_ATOMS: atom_id res chain seq x y z
N MET A 1 -0.80 7.85 -14.51
CA MET A 1 -0.94 6.83 -13.44
C MET A 1 -2.03 7.19 -12.44
N PHE A 2 -2.05 8.42 -11.89
CA PHE A 2 -3.09 8.86 -10.95
C PHE A 2 -4.53 8.74 -11.47
N LYS A 3 -4.80 9.16 -12.72
CA LYS A 3 -6.12 8.95 -13.38
C LYS A 3 -6.55 7.47 -13.39
N GLN A 4 -5.61 6.56 -13.64
CA GLN A 4 -5.89 5.12 -13.65
C GLN A 4 -6.14 4.60 -12.23
N THR A 5 -5.38 5.05 -11.24
CA THR A 5 -5.63 4.76 -9.82
C THR A 5 -7.06 5.12 -9.42
N LEU A 6 -7.49 6.35 -9.73
CA LEU A 6 -8.85 6.81 -9.43
C LEU A 6 -9.91 6.04 -10.21
N SER A 7 -9.66 5.70 -11.48
CA SER A 7 -10.56 4.87 -12.28
C SER A 7 -10.73 3.48 -11.68
N ILE A 8 -9.65 2.83 -11.24
CA ILE A 8 -9.69 1.52 -10.57
C ILE A 8 -10.45 1.62 -9.25
N ALA A 9 -10.17 2.63 -8.43
CA ALA A 9 -10.87 2.84 -7.17
C ALA A 9 -12.38 3.03 -7.40
N ARG A 10 -12.75 3.91 -8.34
CA ARG A 10 -14.15 4.19 -8.70
C ARG A 10 -14.87 2.95 -9.23
N ARG A 11 -14.24 2.16 -10.11
CA ARG A 11 -14.82 0.92 -10.66
C ARG A 11 -15.00 -0.18 -9.63
N ASN A 12 -14.30 -0.11 -8.49
CA ASN A 12 -14.31 -1.15 -7.46
C ASN A 12 -14.70 -0.60 -6.08
N MET A 13 -15.50 0.47 -6.02
CA MET A 13 -15.87 1.17 -4.77
C MET A 13 -16.36 0.25 -3.65
N ALA A 14 -17.18 -0.76 -3.97
CA ALA A 14 -17.69 -1.71 -2.99
C ALA A 14 -16.56 -2.49 -2.28
N PHE A 15 -15.51 -2.85 -3.01
CA PHE A 15 -14.34 -3.52 -2.44
C PHE A 15 -13.60 -2.59 -1.48
N TYR A 16 -13.37 -1.33 -1.87
CA TYR A 16 -12.71 -0.34 -1.02
C TYR A 16 -13.54 -0.02 0.23
N ALA A 17 -14.84 0.20 0.09
CA ALA A 17 -15.72 0.48 1.22
C ALA A 17 -15.71 -0.68 2.23
N THR A 18 -15.88 -1.92 1.77
CA THR A 18 -15.83 -3.11 2.62
C THR A 18 -14.49 -3.20 3.35
N PHE A 19 -13.40 -2.98 2.63
CA PHE A 19 -12.06 -3.04 3.19
C PHE A 19 -11.82 -1.99 4.26
N ILE A 20 -12.16 -0.73 4.01
CA ILE A 20 -12.00 0.37 4.97
C ILE A 20 -12.80 0.10 6.23
N LEU A 21 -14.06 -0.36 6.09
CA LEU A 21 -14.91 -0.73 7.21
C LEU A 21 -14.32 -1.89 8.02
N CYS A 22 -13.82 -2.93 7.37
CA CYS A 22 -13.16 -4.05 8.05
C CYS A 22 -11.88 -3.61 8.77
N SER A 23 -11.04 -2.77 8.15
CA SER A 23 -9.80 -2.28 8.78
C SER A 23 -10.09 -1.42 10.01
N VAL A 24 -11.02 -0.46 9.91
CA VAL A 24 -11.39 0.39 11.06
C VAL A 24 -12.10 -0.44 12.13
N GLY A 25 -12.97 -1.37 11.75
CA GLY A 25 -13.60 -2.31 12.68
C GLY A 25 -12.59 -3.18 13.44
N ALA A 26 -11.54 -3.66 12.75
CA ALA A 26 -10.45 -4.39 13.38
C ALA A 26 -9.65 -3.52 14.36
N SER A 27 -9.39 -2.26 14.04
CA SER A 27 -8.72 -1.33 14.96
C SER A 27 -9.55 -1.06 16.21
N ILE A 28 -10.87 -0.88 16.08
CA ILE A 28 -11.79 -0.73 17.22
C ILE A 28 -11.76 -2.01 18.09
N PHE A 29 -11.76 -3.18 17.45
CA PHE A 29 -11.71 -4.46 18.17
C PHE A 29 -10.38 -4.68 18.91
N ASP A 30 -9.25 -4.31 18.30
CA ASP A 30 -7.93 -4.37 18.95
C ASP A 30 -7.92 -3.49 20.21
N GLU A 31 -8.46 -2.27 20.12
CA GLU A 31 -8.55 -1.35 21.27
C GLU A 31 -9.47 -1.90 22.37
N TYR A 32 -10.61 -2.48 21.99
CA TYR A 32 -11.54 -3.10 22.94
C TYR A 32 -10.96 -4.34 23.63
N SER A 33 -10.21 -5.16 22.90
CA SER A 33 -9.63 -6.42 23.40
C SER A 33 -8.26 -6.26 24.08
N GLY A 34 -7.64 -5.08 23.98
CA GLY A 34 -6.25 -4.85 24.38
C GLY A 34 -5.23 -5.61 23.51
N GLY A 35 -5.65 -6.10 22.35
CA GLY A 35 -4.83 -6.87 21.42
C GLY A 35 -4.09 -6.02 20.39
N SER A 36 -3.27 -6.67 19.56
CA SER A 36 -2.54 -6.03 18.45
C SER A 36 -2.53 -6.87 17.16
N ALA A 37 -3.53 -7.74 17.00
CA ALA A 37 -3.58 -8.70 15.90
C ALA A 37 -3.92 -8.05 14.55
N SER A 38 -4.47 -6.83 14.54
CA SER A 38 -4.91 -6.15 13.30
C SER A 38 -3.77 -5.81 12.34
N ALA A 39 -2.53 -5.69 12.81
CA ALA A 39 -1.39 -5.34 11.95
C ALA A 39 -1.14 -6.43 10.87
N GLY A 40 -1.15 -7.70 11.28
CA GLY A 40 -1.00 -8.84 10.35
C GLY A 40 -2.17 -8.95 9.38
N ALA A 41 -3.40 -8.79 9.88
CA ALA A 41 -4.60 -8.78 9.05
C ALA A 41 -4.57 -7.65 8.01
N THR A 42 -4.20 -6.44 8.43
CA THR A 42 -4.05 -5.27 7.56
C THR A 42 -3.01 -5.51 6.48
N PHE A 43 -1.87 -6.12 6.82
CA PHE A 43 -0.85 -6.47 5.83
C PHE A 43 -1.38 -7.46 4.78
N ILE A 44 -2.08 -8.52 5.21
CA ILE A 44 -2.69 -9.50 4.30
C ILE A 44 -3.70 -8.81 3.39
N LEU A 45 -4.59 -8.02 3.96
CA LEU A 45 -5.59 -7.25 3.24
C LEU A 45 -4.92 -6.32 2.21
N MET A 46 -3.90 -5.55 2.58
CA MET A 46 -3.18 -4.65 1.66
C MET A 46 -2.48 -5.41 0.53
N SER A 47 -1.98 -6.61 0.82
CA SER A 47 -1.39 -7.50 -0.20
C SER A 47 -2.47 -8.01 -1.18
N ILE A 48 -3.66 -8.37 -0.68
CA ILE A 48 -4.80 -8.76 -1.51
C ILE A 48 -5.24 -7.60 -2.39
N LEU A 49 -5.33 -6.39 -1.85
CA LEU A 49 -5.63 -5.19 -2.62
C LEU A 49 -4.60 -5.01 -3.74
N SER A 50 -3.31 -5.06 -3.40
CA SER A 50 -2.24 -4.90 -4.38
C SER A 50 -2.31 -5.94 -5.49
N MET A 51 -2.57 -7.21 -5.14
CA MET A 51 -2.74 -8.30 -6.09
C MET A 51 -3.89 -8.03 -7.06
N ASN A 52 -5.05 -7.61 -6.54
CA ASN A 52 -6.23 -7.31 -7.35
C ASN A 52 -6.01 -6.10 -8.25
N VAL A 53 -5.39 -5.04 -7.75
CA VAL A 53 -5.04 -3.84 -8.52
C VAL A 53 -4.06 -4.19 -9.64
N GLN A 54 -2.99 -4.92 -9.34
CA GLN A 54 -1.99 -5.30 -10.35
C GLN A 54 -2.61 -6.23 -11.41
N ASN A 55 -3.44 -7.19 -11.01
CA ASN A 55 -4.15 -8.05 -11.95
C ASN A 55 -5.15 -7.26 -12.80
N SER A 56 -5.87 -6.32 -12.21
CA SER A 56 -6.78 -5.39 -12.90
C SER A 56 -6.05 -4.56 -13.94
N VAL A 57 -4.86 -4.04 -13.63
CA VAL A 57 -4.03 -3.27 -14.57
C VAL A 57 -3.52 -4.15 -15.71
N LEU A 58 -3.07 -5.38 -15.40
CA LEU A 58 -2.53 -6.31 -16.39
C LEU A 58 -3.60 -6.82 -17.37
N ARG A 59 -4.85 -6.95 -16.93
CA ARG A 59 -5.97 -7.48 -17.73
C ARG A 59 -6.96 -6.43 -18.20
N ASP A 60 -6.82 -5.20 -17.74
CA ASP A 60 -7.77 -4.09 -17.92
C ASP A 60 -9.23 -4.44 -17.57
N GLN A 61 -9.42 -5.08 -16.43
CA GLN A 61 -10.73 -5.55 -15.94
C GLN A 61 -10.98 -5.07 -14.52
N ASN A 62 -12.24 -4.98 -14.10
CA ASN A 62 -12.57 -4.78 -12.68
C ASN A 62 -12.22 -6.05 -11.86
N PHE A 63 -12.19 -5.95 -10.52
CA PHE A 63 -11.72 -7.05 -9.67
C PHE A 63 -12.57 -8.31 -9.83
N THR A 64 -13.89 -8.15 -9.94
CA THR A 64 -14.83 -9.27 -10.10
C THR A 64 -14.62 -10.01 -11.42
N ALA A 65 -14.51 -9.29 -12.54
CA ALA A 65 -14.27 -9.89 -13.85
C ALA A 65 -12.88 -10.54 -13.90
N ALA A 66 -11.86 -9.86 -13.35
CA ALA A 66 -10.50 -10.36 -13.35
C ALA A 66 -10.35 -11.61 -12.46
N ALA A 67 -11.14 -11.74 -11.39
CA ALA A 67 -11.21 -12.93 -10.54
C ALA A 67 -11.89 -14.12 -11.24
N LYS A 68 -12.90 -13.87 -12.08
CA LYS A 68 -13.59 -14.92 -12.86
C LYS A 68 -12.73 -15.50 -13.98
N GLY A 69 -11.84 -14.70 -14.59
CA GLY A 69 -11.10 -15.11 -15.79
C GLY A 69 -9.99 -16.14 -15.55
N ARG A 70 -9.29 -16.09 -14.41
CA ARG A 70 -8.21 -17.05 -14.07
C ARG A 70 -7.87 -16.97 -12.59
N LYS A 71 -7.71 -18.14 -11.94
CA LYS A 71 -7.30 -18.26 -10.54
C LYS A 71 -5.98 -17.52 -10.30
N LEU A 72 -5.99 -16.60 -9.33
CA LEU A 72 -4.79 -15.84 -8.97
C LEU A 72 -3.81 -16.72 -8.20
N PRO A 73 -2.49 -16.58 -8.43
CA PRO A 73 -1.47 -17.33 -7.70
C PRO A 73 -1.28 -16.76 -6.28
N PHE A 74 -2.34 -16.81 -5.46
CA PHE A 74 -2.43 -16.18 -4.14
C PHE A 74 -1.24 -16.49 -3.23
N ALA A 75 -0.95 -17.77 -2.97
CA ALA A 75 0.13 -18.16 -2.07
C ALA A 75 1.50 -17.65 -2.55
N GLY A 76 1.78 -17.76 -3.85
CA GLY A 76 3.04 -17.28 -4.41
C GLY A 76 3.16 -15.76 -4.42
N TYR A 77 2.05 -15.04 -4.58
CA TYR A 77 2.01 -13.58 -4.46
C TYR A 77 2.25 -13.15 -3.01
N MET A 78 1.51 -13.75 -2.07
CA MET A 78 1.64 -13.47 -0.64
C MET A 78 3.04 -13.73 -0.12
N PHE A 79 3.67 -14.84 -0.52
CA PHE A 79 5.05 -15.14 -0.16
C PHE A 79 6.03 -14.05 -0.64
N ARG A 80 5.85 -13.56 -1.88
CA ARG A 80 6.68 -12.47 -2.42
C ARG A 80 6.43 -11.15 -1.68
N SER A 81 5.18 -10.83 -1.36
CA SER A 81 4.86 -9.65 -0.55
C SER A 81 5.52 -9.71 0.82
N VAL A 82 5.43 -10.85 1.52
CA VAL A 82 6.09 -11.07 2.81
C VAL A 82 7.60 -10.92 2.67
N ALA A 83 8.21 -11.54 1.66
CA ALA A 83 9.65 -11.46 1.44
C ALA A 83 10.13 -10.01 1.18
N LEU A 84 9.38 -9.22 0.41
CA LEU A 84 9.70 -7.81 0.19
C LEU A 84 9.58 -7.00 1.48
N THR A 85 8.51 -7.19 2.24
CA THR A 85 8.31 -6.49 3.51
C THR A 85 9.36 -6.85 4.55
N LEU A 86 9.71 -8.14 4.69
CA LEU A 86 10.82 -8.59 5.54
C LEU A 86 12.16 -8.00 5.08
N GLY A 87 12.40 -7.94 3.76
CA GLY A 87 13.58 -7.26 3.21
C GLY A 87 13.66 -5.80 3.64
N GLY A 88 12.53 -5.08 3.64
CA GLY A 88 12.46 -3.71 4.15
C GLY A 88 12.81 -3.62 5.64
N PHE A 89 12.23 -4.50 6.47
CA PHE A 89 12.52 -4.55 7.90
C PHE A 89 13.98 -4.88 8.20
N MET A 90 14.61 -5.78 7.43
CA MET A 90 16.03 -6.10 7.58
C MET A 90 16.94 -4.91 7.32
N ILE A 91 16.64 -4.09 6.30
CA ILE A 91 17.38 -2.85 6.02
C ILE A 91 17.13 -1.80 7.10
N MET A 92 15.92 -1.77 7.66
CA MET A 92 15.52 -0.82 8.70
C MET A 92 16.11 -1.14 10.08
N LEU A 93 16.42 -2.41 10.37
CA LEU A 93 16.82 -2.89 11.70
C LEU A 93 18.00 -2.12 12.32
N PRO A 94 19.11 -1.84 11.61
CA PRO A 94 20.23 -1.10 12.20
C PRO A 94 19.84 0.32 12.63
N ILE A 95 18.98 0.98 11.84
CA ILE A 95 18.47 2.32 12.13
C ILE A 95 17.61 2.29 13.41
N LEU A 96 16.75 1.28 13.54
CA LEU A 96 15.93 1.10 14.74
C LEU A 96 16.78 0.86 15.99
N VAL A 97 17.82 0.03 15.90
CA VAL A 97 18.73 -0.23 17.02
C VAL A 97 19.45 1.05 17.46
N ILE A 98 19.87 1.89 16.51
CA ILE A 98 20.50 3.19 16.83
C ILE A 98 19.48 4.11 17.51
N LEU A 99 18.27 4.23 16.95
CA LEU A 99 17.21 5.09 17.52
C LEU A 99 16.82 4.67 18.93
N LEU A 100 16.72 3.37 19.21
CA LEU A 100 16.36 2.85 20.54
C LEU A 100 17.46 3.05 21.59
N LYS A 101 18.73 3.18 21.19
CA LYS A 101 19.86 3.42 22.10
C LYS A 101 19.99 4.89 22.51
N LEU A 102 19.36 5.80 21.78
CA LEU A 102 19.36 7.22 22.08
C LEU A 102 18.32 7.50 23.17
N ASN A 103 18.71 7.24 24.43
CA ASN A 103 17.85 7.27 25.62
C ASN A 103 17.17 8.64 25.89
N ASP A 104 17.69 9.73 25.33
CA ASP A 104 17.18 11.09 25.56
C ASP A 104 16.13 11.56 24.55
N LEU A 105 15.77 10.74 23.56
CA LEU A 105 14.79 11.13 22.55
C LEU A 105 13.35 10.87 23.00
N GLY A 106 12.51 11.90 22.90
CA GLY A 106 11.07 11.75 23.17
C GLY A 106 10.41 10.71 22.27
N LYS A 107 9.43 9.97 22.79
CA LYS A 107 8.71 8.89 22.06
C LYS A 107 8.18 9.31 20.70
N ALA A 108 7.68 10.54 20.58
CA ALA A 108 7.19 11.11 19.33
C ALA A 108 8.31 11.28 18.28
N TYR A 109 9.50 11.69 18.71
CA TYR A 109 10.67 11.83 17.84
C TYR A 109 11.15 10.47 17.32
N VAL A 110 11.24 9.47 18.20
CA VAL A 110 11.58 8.10 17.82
C VAL A 110 10.56 7.54 16.83
N GLY A 111 9.26 7.75 17.07
CA GLY A 111 8.19 7.34 16.16
C GLY A 111 8.27 7.99 14.78
N LEU A 112 8.58 9.29 14.72
CA LEU A 112 8.75 10.02 13.46
C LEU A 112 9.92 9.44 12.64
N TRP A 113 11.09 9.26 13.26
CA TRP A 113 12.26 8.70 12.58
C TRP A 113 12.08 7.25 12.17
N ALA A 114 11.42 6.44 13.00
CA ALA A 114 11.04 5.08 12.63
C ALA A 114 10.11 5.09 11.41
N THR A 115 9.12 5.98 11.38
CA THR A 115 8.20 6.12 10.24
C THR A 115 8.93 6.54 8.97
N LEU A 116 9.86 7.50 9.07
CA LEU A 116 10.67 7.94 7.94
C LEU A 116 11.59 6.83 7.43
N ALA A 117 12.27 6.12 8.33
CA ALA A 117 13.11 4.98 7.98
C ALA A 117 12.30 3.87 7.30
N PHE A 118 11.10 3.59 7.79
CA PHE A 118 10.18 2.64 7.18
C PHE A 118 9.79 3.06 5.76
N LEU A 119 9.42 4.31 5.53
CA LEU A 119 9.10 4.84 4.21
C LEU A 119 10.26 4.74 3.23
N VAL A 120 11.46 5.12 3.66
CA VAL A 120 12.67 5.09 2.83
C VAL A 120 13.04 3.66 2.46
N THR A 121 13.06 2.76 3.45
CA THR A 121 13.41 1.35 3.22
C THR A 121 12.40 0.64 2.32
N LEU A 122 11.09 0.83 2.52
CA LEU A 122 10.08 0.29 1.61
C LEU A 122 10.19 0.89 0.21
N THR A 123 10.49 2.19 0.09
CA THR A 123 10.70 2.83 -1.21
C THR A 123 11.85 2.17 -1.96
N ILE A 124 12.98 1.93 -1.29
CA ILE A 124 14.15 1.26 -1.88
C ILE A 124 13.77 -0.15 -2.31
N VAL A 125 13.13 -0.93 -1.45
CA VAL A 125 12.77 -2.32 -1.75
C VAL A 125 11.76 -2.40 -2.90
N PHE A 126 10.69 -1.61 -2.88
CA PHE A 126 9.70 -1.65 -3.97
C PHE A 126 10.22 -1.05 -5.27
N SER A 127 11.10 -0.05 -5.24
CA SER A 127 11.69 0.49 -6.49
C SER A 127 12.64 -0.50 -7.15
N LEU A 128 13.40 -1.27 -6.38
CA LEU A 128 14.33 -2.28 -6.89
C LEU A 128 13.62 -3.60 -7.24
N PHE A 129 12.77 -4.10 -6.35
CA PHE A 129 12.23 -5.46 -6.45
C PHE A 129 10.70 -5.51 -6.60
N GLY A 130 9.99 -4.38 -6.53
CA GLY A 130 8.52 -4.37 -6.55
C GLY A 130 7.90 -4.91 -7.84
N THR A 131 8.61 -4.89 -8.96
CA THR A 131 8.16 -5.52 -10.23
C THR A 131 8.11 -7.04 -10.16
N TRP A 132 8.67 -7.65 -9.10
CA TRP A 132 8.58 -9.09 -8.83
C TRP A 132 7.14 -9.55 -8.54
N LEU A 133 6.29 -8.66 -8.01
CA LEU A 133 4.89 -8.92 -7.73
C LEU A 133 4.06 -9.09 -9.02
N PRO A 134 3.96 -8.09 -9.93
CA PRO A 134 3.20 -8.24 -11.17
C PRO A 134 3.79 -9.32 -12.09
N ALA A 135 5.10 -9.57 -12.06
CA ALA A 135 5.72 -10.65 -12.82
C ALA A 135 5.18 -12.04 -12.42
N ARG A 136 4.81 -12.24 -11.14
CA ARG A 136 4.17 -13.51 -10.72
C ARG A 136 2.78 -13.68 -11.31
N LEU A 137 2.04 -12.58 -11.45
CA LEU A 137 0.67 -12.59 -11.96
C LEU A 137 0.63 -12.86 -13.47
N HIS A 138 1.57 -12.29 -14.22
CA HIS A 138 1.65 -12.45 -15.66
C HIS A 138 2.38 -13.75 -16.06
N GLY A 139 3.47 -14.11 -15.37
CA GLY A 139 4.20 -15.36 -15.56
C GLY A 139 5.49 -15.27 -16.40
N THR A 140 5.87 -14.08 -16.88
CA THR A 140 7.10 -13.86 -17.66
C THR A 140 8.18 -13.20 -16.80
N ASN A 141 9.45 -13.65 -16.93
CA ASN A 141 10.62 -13.08 -16.25
C ASN A 141 10.36 -12.81 -14.75
N ALA A 142 9.88 -13.84 -14.06
CA ALA A 142 9.38 -13.77 -12.69
C ALA A 142 10.45 -14.02 -11.62
N SER A 143 11.73 -14.02 -11.99
CA SER A 143 12.85 -14.17 -11.06
C SER A 143 13.13 -12.86 -10.29
N ILE A 144 13.80 -12.97 -9.16
CA ILE A 144 14.22 -11.80 -8.37
C ILE A 144 15.31 -10.99 -9.09
N GLY A 145 16.19 -11.66 -9.84
CA GLY A 145 17.23 -11.02 -10.64
C GLY A 145 16.64 -10.16 -11.76
N ASP A 146 15.59 -10.65 -12.43
CA ASP A 146 14.87 -9.88 -13.44
C ASP A 146 14.19 -8.65 -12.82
N ALA A 147 13.61 -8.80 -11.63
CA ALA A 147 13.03 -7.69 -10.90
C ALA A 147 14.07 -6.61 -10.61
N LEU A 148 15.24 -7.00 -10.08
CA LEU A 148 16.35 -6.08 -9.78
C LEU A 148 16.86 -5.37 -11.03
N ARG A 149 17.07 -6.10 -12.14
CA ARG A 149 17.51 -5.52 -13.42
C ARG A 149 16.54 -4.45 -13.91
N ARG A 150 15.23 -4.70 -13.80
CA ARG A 150 14.18 -3.73 -14.15
C ARG A 150 14.17 -2.53 -13.21
N GLY A 151 14.35 -2.76 -11.91
CA GLY A 151 14.39 -1.73 -10.88
C GLY A 151 15.57 -0.79 -11.04
N LEU A 152 16.78 -1.33 -11.19
CA LEU A 152 18.02 -0.55 -11.33
C LEU A 152 17.96 0.44 -12.49
N LYS A 153 17.47 0.01 -13.67
CA LYS A 153 17.40 0.86 -14.88
C LYS A 153 16.55 2.13 -14.67
N ARG A 154 15.59 2.10 -13.74
CA ARG A 154 14.63 3.20 -13.52
C ARG A 154 14.52 3.60 -12.06
N PHE A 155 15.56 3.30 -11.27
CA PHE A 155 15.55 3.45 -9.82
C PHE A 155 15.14 4.86 -9.37
N PRO A 156 15.80 5.96 -9.77
CA PRO A 156 15.49 7.29 -9.20
C PRO A 156 14.05 7.73 -9.52
N SER A 157 13.58 7.49 -10.75
CA SER A 157 12.22 7.82 -11.17
C SER A 157 11.16 6.93 -10.50
N THR A 158 11.49 5.67 -10.21
CA THR A 158 10.54 4.76 -9.56
C THR A 158 10.50 4.99 -8.06
N ALA A 159 11.66 5.22 -7.44
CA ALA A 159 11.79 5.55 -6.02
C ALA A 159 11.04 6.84 -5.68
N SER A 160 11.19 7.92 -6.45
CA SER A 160 10.48 9.18 -6.17
C SER A 160 8.97 9.03 -6.24
N LEU A 161 8.45 8.31 -7.23
CA LEU A 161 7.01 8.09 -7.38
C LEU A 161 6.45 7.14 -6.32
N ILE A 162 7.19 6.10 -5.92
CA ILE A 162 6.79 5.22 -4.81
C ILE A 162 6.79 6.01 -3.50
N PHE A 163 7.85 6.78 -3.24
CA PHE A 163 7.96 7.62 -2.05
C PHE A 163 6.77 8.57 -1.96
N LEU A 164 6.45 9.31 -3.03
CA LEU A 164 5.29 10.20 -3.06
C LEU A 164 3.97 9.43 -2.88
N GLY A 165 3.84 8.27 -3.50
CA GLY A 165 2.65 7.42 -3.38
C GLY A 165 2.40 6.89 -1.96
N LEU A 166 3.43 6.79 -1.13
CA LEU A 166 3.34 6.36 0.27
C LEU A 166 3.31 7.55 1.25
N ALA A 167 4.16 8.54 1.03
CA ALA A 167 4.35 9.66 1.94
C ALA A 167 3.18 10.65 1.92
N VAL A 168 2.65 11.00 0.74
CA VAL A 168 1.56 11.98 0.63
C VAL A 168 0.30 11.51 1.37
N PRO A 169 -0.20 10.28 1.16
CA PRO A 169 -1.37 9.80 1.88
C PRO A 169 -1.12 9.61 3.37
N LEU A 170 0.10 9.22 3.76
CA LEU A 170 0.47 9.09 5.17
C LEU A 170 0.44 10.45 5.87
N VAL A 171 1.08 11.47 5.31
CA VAL A 171 1.10 12.82 5.88
C VAL A 171 -0.32 13.38 5.96
N ALA A 172 -1.12 13.21 4.91
CA ALA A 172 -2.53 13.60 4.92
C ALA A 172 -3.33 12.86 6.02
N GLY A 173 -3.11 11.56 6.19
CA GLY A 173 -3.72 10.76 7.26
C GLY A 173 -3.31 11.23 8.66
N VAL A 174 -2.03 11.58 8.87
CA VAL A 174 -1.53 12.15 10.12
C VAL A 174 -2.20 13.50 10.42
N ILE A 175 -2.30 14.39 9.43
CA ILE A 175 -2.99 15.68 9.58
C ILE A 175 -4.45 15.47 9.99
N VAL A 176 -5.16 14.56 9.31
CA VAL A 176 -6.55 14.21 9.64
C VAL A 176 -6.67 13.66 11.07
N GLY A 177 -5.73 12.81 11.50
CA GLY A 177 -5.69 12.28 12.85
C GLY A 177 -5.43 13.36 13.91
N ILE A 178 -4.48 14.27 13.68
CA ILE A 178 -4.17 15.39 14.58
C ILE A 178 -5.41 16.27 14.75
N LEU A 179 -6.07 16.65 13.64
CA LEU A 179 -7.27 17.49 13.66
C LEU A 179 -8.40 16.83 14.45
N ALA A 180 -8.66 15.54 14.26
CA ALA A 180 -9.69 14.83 15.01
C ALA A 180 -9.34 14.66 16.49
N SER A 181 -8.06 14.42 16.80
CA SER A 181 -7.61 14.20 18.18
C SER A 181 -7.71 15.45 19.06
N SER A 182 -7.71 16.65 18.46
CA SER A 182 -7.90 17.92 19.17
C SER A 182 -9.26 18.05 19.87
N VAL A 183 -10.24 17.21 19.52
CA VAL A 183 -11.62 17.31 20.04
C VAL A 183 -11.83 16.41 21.27
N ARG A 184 -11.37 15.16 21.23
CA ARG A 184 -11.65 14.14 22.28
C ARG A 184 -10.49 13.18 22.55
N GLY A 185 -9.27 13.51 22.15
CA GLY A 185 -8.10 12.62 22.30
C GLY A 185 -7.92 11.65 21.13
N THR A 186 -6.96 10.75 21.24
CA THR A 186 -6.49 9.88 20.14
C THR A 186 -7.19 8.52 20.04
N ASP A 187 -7.87 8.12 21.11
CA ASP A 187 -8.41 6.77 21.27
C ASP A 187 -9.74 6.64 20.51
N LEU A 188 -9.98 5.48 19.88
CA LEU A 188 -11.22 5.20 19.16
C LEU A 188 -12.38 4.97 20.12
N ILE A 189 -12.08 4.55 21.35
CA ILE A 189 -13.03 4.30 22.43
C ILE A 189 -12.64 5.19 23.62
N VAL A 190 -13.51 6.13 23.96
CA VAL A 190 -13.32 7.02 25.11
C VAL A 190 -14.47 6.78 26.09
N ASN A 191 -14.16 6.39 27.33
CA ASN A 191 -15.15 6.09 28.38
C ASN A 191 -16.20 5.03 27.96
N GLY A 192 -15.77 4.00 27.22
CA GLY A 192 -16.65 2.93 26.73
C GLY A 192 -17.57 3.34 25.57
N GLN A 193 -17.42 4.55 25.02
CA GLN A 193 -18.17 5.03 23.86
C GLN A 193 -17.25 5.27 22.67
N LEU A 194 -17.78 5.07 21.46
CA LEU A 194 -17.05 5.38 20.23
C LEU A 194 -16.78 6.88 20.11
N ASN A 195 -15.52 7.22 19.88
CA ASN A 195 -15.07 8.56 19.56
C ASN A 195 -15.35 8.84 18.07
N ILE A 196 -16.58 9.24 17.75
CA ILE A 196 -17.04 9.43 16.36
C ILE A 196 -16.08 10.30 15.52
N PRO A 197 -15.56 11.44 16.00
CA PRO A 197 -14.55 12.21 15.27
C PRO A 197 -13.31 11.40 14.85
N VAL A 198 -12.75 10.60 15.77
CA VAL A 198 -11.55 9.79 15.51
C VAL A 198 -11.87 8.59 14.62
N VAL A 199 -13.06 7.99 14.75
CA VAL A 199 -13.53 6.93 13.84
C VAL A 199 -13.66 7.46 12.42
N VAL A 200 -14.29 8.63 12.23
CA VAL A 200 -14.42 9.27 10.91
C VAL A 200 -13.04 9.60 10.34
N ALA A 201 -12.14 10.17 11.16
CA ALA A 201 -10.76 10.42 10.76
C ALA A 201 -10.01 9.15 10.35
N SER A 202 -10.25 8.05 11.06
CA SER A 202 -9.66 6.75 10.76
C SER A 202 -10.18 6.17 9.44
N LEU A 203 -11.48 6.34 9.14
CA LEU A 203 -12.06 5.96 7.84
C LEU A 203 -11.41 6.77 6.69
N VAL A 204 -11.28 8.08 6.86
CA VAL A 204 -10.66 8.97 5.86
C VAL A 204 -9.18 8.63 5.68
N SER A 205 -8.45 8.45 6.77
CA SER A 205 -7.04 8.07 6.75
C SER A 205 -6.84 6.73 6.04
N ASN A 206 -7.64 5.71 6.37
CA ASN A 206 -7.59 4.41 5.68
C ASN A 206 -7.90 4.55 4.17
N ALA A 207 -8.88 5.37 3.79
CA ALA A 207 -9.20 5.62 2.39
C ALA A 207 -8.01 6.23 1.63
N LEU A 208 -7.35 7.23 2.22
CA LEU A 208 -6.14 7.85 1.67
C LEU A 208 -5.01 6.83 1.51
N GLN A 209 -4.75 6.04 2.55
CA GLN A 209 -3.71 5.00 2.52
C GLN A 209 -3.99 3.95 1.44
N MET A 210 -5.24 3.53 1.26
CA MET A 210 -5.63 2.61 0.18
C MET A 210 -5.41 3.21 -1.21
N ILE A 211 -5.70 4.51 -1.39
CA ILE A 211 -5.41 5.21 -2.66
C ILE A 211 -3.90 5.22 -2.93
N GLY A 212 -3.09 5.52 -1.92
CA GLY A 212 -1.62 5.44 -2.00
C GLY A 212 -1.12 4.07 -2.41
N TRP A 213 -1.62 3.03 -1.73
CA TRP A 213 -1.25 1.64 -2.02
C TRP A 213 -1.69 1.19 -3.42
N THR A 214 -2.86 1.65 -3.86
CA THR A 214 -3.36 1.43 -5.22
C THR A 214 -2.45 2.12 -6.24
N TYR A 215 -2.03 3.36 -5.97
CA TYR A 215 -1.11 4.08 -6.84
C TYR A 215 0.22 3.36 -7.01
N VAL A 216 0.83 2.92 -5.91
CA VAL A 216 2.08 2.13 -5.95
C VAL A 216 1.88 0.84 -6.73
N SER A 217 0.76 0.15 -6.52
CA SER A 217 0.43 -1.09 -7.23
C SER A 217 0.27 -0.88 -8.74
N VAL A 218 -0.41 0.20 -9.16
CA VAL A 218 -0.53 0.60 -10.57
C VAL A 218 0.84 0.93 -11.16
N LEU A 219 1.65 1.71 -10.44
CA LEU A 219 2.99 2.09 -10.86
C LEU A 219 3.87 0.87 -11.10
N LEU A 220 3.91 -0.09 -10.16
CA LEU A 220 4.70 -1.31 -10.29
C LEU A 220 4.23 -2.17 -11.47
N ALA A 221 2.92 -2.34 -11.65
CA ALA A 221 2.37 -3.07 -12.80
C ALA A 221 2.73 -2.40 -14.13
N ARG A 222 2.60 -1.07 -14.24
CA ARG A 222 2.96 -0.33 -15.46
C ARG A 222 4.46 -0.36 -15.74
N ARG A 223 5.31 -0.24 -14.71
CA ARG A 223 6.77 -0.35 -14.87
C ARG A 223 7.17 -1.74 -15.35
N TYR A 224 6.50 -2.77 -14.87
CA TYR A 224 6.65 -4.13 -15.36
C TYR A 224 6.22 -4.27 -16.83
N MET A 225 5.01 -3.82 -17.20
CA MET A 225 4.52 -3.88 -18.58
C MET A 225 5.46 -3.20 -19.57
N VAL A 226 5.95 -2.00 -19.24
CA VAL A 226 6.89 -1.26 -20.10
C VAL A 226 8.25 -1.97 -20.19
N ALA A 227 8.70 -2.64 -19.13
CA ALA A 227 9.98 -3.35 -19.16
C ALA A 227 9.92 -4.63 -20.01
N GLU A 228 8.77 -5.29 -20.03
CA GLU A 228 8.53 -6.54 -20.76
C GLU A 228 7.89 -6.32 -22.14
N HIS A 229 7.75 -5.07 -22.59
CA HIS A 229 7.07 -4.71 -23.85
C HIS A 229 5.66 -5.31 -23.98
N ILE A 230 4.95 -5.43 -22.86
CA ILE A 230 3.56 -5.88 -22.84
C ILE A 230 2.70 -4.70 -23.31
N GLU A 231 2.12 -4.83 -24.51
CA GLU A 231 1.20 -3.83 -25.03
C GLU A 231 0.06 -3.60 -24.03
N PRO A 232 -0.28 -2.34 -23.72
CA PRO A 232 -1.49 -2.07 -22.98
C PRO A 232 -2.67 -2.59 -23.83
N PRO A 233 -3.63 -3.33 -23.24
CA PRO A 233 -4.83 -3.71 -23.97
C PRO A 233 -5.54 -2.45 -24.53
N PRO A 234 -6.28 -2.58 -25.64
CA PRO A 234 -6.74 -1.46 -26.49
C PRO A 234 -7.69 -0.42 -25.86
N SER A 235 -7.87 -0.40 -24.54
CA SER A 235 -8.67 0.61 -23.84
C SER A 235 -7.96 1.95 -23.62
N THR A 236 -6.69 2.06 -24.02
CA THR A 236 -5.96 3.34 -23.95
C THR A 236 -6.47 4.34 -25.00
N GLU A 237 -7.18 3.89 -26.05
CA GLU A 237 -7.79 4.76 -27.06
C GLU A 237 -9.11 5.42 -26.60
N LEU A 238 -9.78 4.89 -25.57
CA LEU A 238 -11.00 5.50 -25.03
C LEU A 238 -10.73 6.73 -24.13
N LEU A 239 -9.45 7.01 -23.80
CA LEU A 239 -9.05 8.21 -23.06
C LEU A 239 -8.75 9.43 -23.95
N THR A 240 -8.65 9.24 -25.26
CA THR A 240 -8.56 10.31 -26.28
C THR A 240 -9.94 10.73 -26.81
N ALA A 241 -11.00 9.96 -26.55
CA ALA A 241 -12.36 10.28 -26.98
C ALA A 241 -13.15 11.15 -25.98
N LEU A 242 -12.55 11.53 -24.85
CA LEU A 242 -13.17 12.39 -23.82
C LEU A 242 -12.31 13.61 -23.45
N THR A 243 -11.44 14.04 -24.36
CA THR A 243 -10.84 15.39 -24.35
C THR A 243 -11.57 16.27 -25.33
#